data_AF-A0A436DXM2-F1
#
_entry.id   AF-A0A436DXM2-F1
#
_cell.length_a   1.000
_cell.length_b   1.000
_cell.length_c   1.000
_cell.angle_alpha   90.00
_cell.angle_beta   90.00
_cell.angle_gamma   90.00
#
_symmetry.space_group_name_H-M   'P 1'
#
loop_
_entity.id
_entity.type
_entity.pdbx_description
1 polymer ?
#
loop_
_entity_poly.entity_id
_entity_poly.type
_entity_poly.pdbx_seq_one_letter_code
_entity_poly.pdbx_strand_id
1 'polypeptide(L)'
;ALRLRDGLLEIDRLSVGGLAGASISATGRIKDFPASPTGKLDASVVAVDLKPLIDVAARHYPDSAVLKGLASRAAAYPELFQDARVDLVASAADNGDGTTGLAVSGQGKAGGSAFSASLSGKGAVDKLLEAPVALTFNAKNPDATTLLALYGLPALPLGMLGEASTDI
;
A
#
# COMPACT_ATOMS: atom_id res chain seq x y z
N ALA A 1 16.68 12.52 8.74
CA ALA A 1 16.26 12.41 10.15
C ALA A 1 14.75 12.43 10.22
N LEU A 2 14.15 11.98 11.33
CA LEU A 2 12.71 12.11 11.60
C LEU A 2 12.53 13.12 12.73
N ARG A 3 11.63 14.09 12.54
CA ARG A 3 11.41 15.20 13.47
C ARG A 3 9.91 15.45 13.61
N LEU A 4 9.45 15.55 14.86
CA LEU A 4 8.09 15.99 15.18
C LEU A 4 8.19 17.20 16.10
N ARG A 5 7.67 18.36 15.66
CA ARG A 5 7.66 19.61 16.43
C ARG A 5 6.41 20.41 16.08
N ASP A 6 5.66 20.85 17.09
CA ASP A 6 4.51 21.77 16.92
C ASP A 6 3.51 21.32 15.82
N GLY A 7 3.18 20.02 15.79
CA GLY A 7 2.27 19.43 14.79
C GLY A 7 2.88 19.25 13.39
N LEU A 8 4.13 19.66 13.18
CA LEU A 8 4.90 19.41 11.97
C LEU A 8 5.70 18.11 12.12
N LEU A 9 5.36 17.11 11.31
CA LEU A 9 6.13 15.89 11.08
C LEU A 9 6.97 16.03 9.82
N GLU A 10 8.29 16.00 9.98
CA GLU A 10 9.26 15.99 8.88
C GLU A 10 10.07 14.72 8.86
N ILE A 11 10.20 14.15 7.67
CA ILE A 11 11.01 12.98 7.37
C ILE A 11 11.95 13.38 6.23
N ASP A 12 13.17 13.83 6.58
CA ASP A 12 14.17 14.20 5.55
C ASP A 12 14.60 12.97 4.76
N ARG A 13 14.83 11.88 5.50
CA ARG A 13 15.24 10.57 5.01
C ARG A 13 15.12 9.59 6.17
N LEU A 14 14.16 8.69 6.06
CA LEU A 14 14.07 7.48 6.85
C LEU A 14 14.57 6.33 5.97
N SER A 15 15.45 5.50 6.51
CA SER A 15 15.86 4.25 5.88
C SER A 15 16.05 3.21 6.96
N VAL A 16 15.28 2.13 6.87
CA VAL A 16 15.32 0.99 7.78
C VAL A 16 15.66 -0.23 6.93
N GLY A 17 16.86 -0.75 7.10
CA GLY A 17 17.30 -1.97 6.43
C GLY A 17 17.02 -3.22 7.26
N GLY A 18 16.70 -4.32 6.61
CA GLY A 18 16.59 -5.64 7.23
C GLY A 18 15.35 -5.86 8.10
N LEU A 19 14.36 -4.97 8.05
CA LEU A 19 13.11 -5.16 8.79
C LEU A 19 12.34 -6.32 8.17
N ALA A 20 12.36 -7.49 8.83
CA ALA A 20 11.77 -8.72 8.30
C ALA A 20 12.26 -9.07 6.88
N GLY A 21 13.54 -8.78 6.57
CA GLY A 21 14.12 -9.00 5.24
C GLY A 21 13.80 -7.91 4.21
N ALA A 22 13.06 -6.86 4.60
CA ALA A 22 12.76 -5.71 3.75
C ALA A 22 13.63 -4.49 4.08
N SER A 23 13.90 -3.69 3.06
CA SER A 23 14.44 -2.34 3.16
C SER A 23 13.32 -1.34 2.93
N ILE A 24 13.07 -0.48 3.91
CA ILE A 24 12.03 0.54 3.86
C ILE A 24 12.71 1.90 3.84
N SER A 25 12.25 2.77 2.95
CA SER A 25 12.65 4.17 2.93
C SER A 25 11.42 5.06 2.89
N ALA A 26 11.50 6.23 3.52
CA ALA A 26 10.43 7.21 3.47
C ALA A 26 10.98 8.63 3.57
N THR A 27 10.28 9.57 2.94
CA THR A 27 10.52 11.00 2.97
C THR A 27 9.19 11.72 2.97
N GLY A 28 9.10 12.88 3.61
CA GLY A 28 7.84 13.61 3.59
C GLY A 28 7.78 14.74 4.59
N ARG A 29 6.72 15.53 4.45
CA ARG A 29 6.41 16.63 5.34
C ARG A 29 4.91 16.71 5.52
N ILE A 30 4.46 16.62 6.76
CA ILE A 30 3.05 16.65 7.16
C ILE A 30 2.90 17.72 8.24
N LYS A 31 2.01 18.67 8.04
CA LYS A 31 1.62 19.72 9.00
C LYS A 31 0.35 19.30 9.73
N ASP A 32 0.10 19.92 10.88
CA ASP A 32 -1.12 19.75 11.67
C ASP A 32 -1.41 18.29 12.07
N PHE A 33 -0.35 17.48 12.21
CA PHE A 33 -0.42 16.09 12.61
C PHE A 33 -0.60 15.97 14.14
N PRO A 34 -1.47 15.06 14.64
CA PRO A 34 -2.30 14.11 13.90
C PRO A 34 -3.73 14.60 13.60
N ALA A 35 -4.11 15.81 14.04
CA ALA A 35 -5.51 16.26 14.05
C ALA A 35 -6.07 16.56 12.65
N SER A 36 -5.33 17.30 11.83
CA SER A 36 -5.75 17.71 10.47
C SER A 36 -4.58 17.62 9.48
N PRO A 37 -4.02 16.41 9.25
CA PRO A 37 -2.76 16.27 8.54
C PRO A 37 -2.83 16.83 7.11
N THR A 38 -1.93 17.75 6.77
CA THR A 38 -1.76 18.26 5.40
C THR A 38 -0.31 18.12 4.94
N GLY A 39 -0.09 17.68 3.71
CA GLY A 39 1.25 17.52 3.16
C GLY A 39 1.40 16.25 2.32
N LYS A 40 2.64 15.80 2.15
CA LYS A 40 2.99 14.66 1.29
C LYS A 40 3.97 13.73 1.99
N LEU A 41 3.77 12.44 1.77
CA LEU A 41 4.63 11.34 2.19
C LEU A 41 4.93 10.48 0.97
N ASP A 42 6.21 10.19 0.76
CA ASP A 42 6.71 9.25 -0.23
C ASP A 42 7.43 8.13 0.53
N ALA A 43 7.11 6.87 0.23
CA ALA A 43 7.70 5.69 0.85
C ALA A 43 8.03 4.65 -0.22
N SER A 44 9.05 3.84 0.03
CA SER A 44 9.44 2.73 -0.83
C SER A 44 9.86 1.55 0.01
N VAL A 45 9.36 0.37 -0.35
CA VAL A 45 9.67 -0.92 0.28
C VAL A 45 10.27 -1.84 -0.76
N VAL A 46 11.44 -2.37 -0.48
CA VAL A 46 12.13 -3.35 -1.32
C VAL A 46 12.43 -4.59 -0.49
N ALA A 47 11.98 -5.76 -0.93
CA ALA A 47 12.21 -7.01 -0.23
C ALA A 47 12.45 -8.14 -1.23
N VAL A 48 13.33 -9.08 -0.86
CA VAL A 48 13.45 -10.36 -1.59
C VAL A 48 12.14 -11.14 -1.46
N ASP A 49 11.54 -11.12 -0.27
CA ASP A 49 10.22 -11.65 0.01
C ASP A 49 9.49 -10.69 0.96
N LEU A 50 8.33 -10.19 0.55
CA LEU A 50 7.52 -9.28 1.37
C LEU A 50 6.67 -10.02 2.42
N LYS A 51 6.49 -11.34 2.29
CA LYS A 51 5.64 -12.14 3.19
C LYS A 51 6.01 -11.97 4.66
N PRO A 52 7.28 -12.04 5.10
CA PRO A 52 7.63 -11.88 6.51
C PRO A 52 7.23 -10.50 7.06
N LEU A 53 7.34 -9.46 6.24
CA LEU A 53 6.91 -8.11 6.62
C LEU A 53 5.38 -8.03 6.75
N ILE A 54 4.63 -8.63 5.81
CA ILE A 54 3.17 -8.74 5.86
C ILE A 54 2.73 -9.48 7.13
N ASP A 55 3.39 -10.60 7.46
CA ASP A 55 3.08 -11.40 8.65
C ASP A 55 3.33 -10.63 9.96
N VAL A 56 4.41 -9.84 10.02
CA VAL A 56 4.68 -8.95 11.17
C VAL A 56 3.63 -7.85 11.24
N ALA A 57 3.30 -7.21 10.12
CA ALA A 57 2.29 -6.14 10.07
C ALA A 57 0.90 -6.65 10.48
N ALA A 58 0.48 -7.81 9.98
CA ALA A 58 -0.81 -8.42 10.31
C ALA A 58 -0.91 -8.80 11.81
N ARG A 59 0.21 -9.18 12.45
CA ARG A 59 0.26 -9.41 13.90
C ARG A 59 0.18 -8.13 14.71
N HIS A 60 0.79 -7.05 14.23
CA HIS A 60 0.78 -5.76 14.93
C HIS A 60 -0.55 -5.01 14.77
N TYR A 61 -1.22 -5.19 13.63
CA TYR A 61 -2.52 -4.59 13.31
C TYR A 61 -3.58 -5.68 13.07
N PRO A 62 -3.99 -6.42 14.12
CA PRO A 62 -4.88 -7.57 13.98
C PRO A 62 -6.25 -7.18 13.42
N ASP A 63 -6.70 -5.94 13.59
CA ASP A 63 -8.02 -5.51 13.12
C ASP A 63 -8.05 -5.13 11.63
N SER A 64 -6.89 -5.09 10.96
CA SER A 64 -6.80 -4.79 9.53
C SER A 64 -7.22 -5.98 8.67
N ALA A 65 -8.43 -5.92 8.09
CA ALA A 65 -8.92 -6.91 7.13
C ALA A 65 -8.01 -7.02 5.89
N VAL A 66 -7.42 -5.90 5.46
CA VAL A 66 -6.49 -5.85 4.31
C VAL A 66 -5.23 -6.66 4.62
N LEU A 67 -4.60 -6.43 5.76
CA LEU A 67 -3.37 -7.17 6.14
C LEU A 67 -3.64 -8.66 6.36
N LYS A 68 -4.78 -9.01 6.97
CA LYS A 68 -5.22 -10.40 7.06
C LYS A 68 -5.40 -11.05 5.69
N GLY A 69 -6.01 -10.32 4.75
CA GLY A 69 -6.20 -10.76 3.38
C GLY A 69 -4.86 -11.01 2.66
N LEU A 70 -3.91 -10.09 2.79
CA LEU A 70 -2.57 -10.23 2.21
C LEU A 70 -1.80 -11.39 2.83
N ALA A 71 -1.83 -11.54 4.17
CA ALA A 71 -1.17 -12.64 4.87
C ALA A 71 -1.72 -14.02 4.44
N SER A 72 -3.04 -14.15 4.30
CA SER A 72 -3.69 -15.37 3.80
C SER A 72 -3.22 -15.71 2.37
N ARG A 73 -3.18 -14.72 1.48
CA ARG A 73 -2.71 -14.90 0.09
C ARG A 73 -1.23 -15.25 0.04
N ALA A 74 -0.40 -14.62 0.88
CA ALA A 74 1.03 -14.92 0.99
C ALA A 74 1.29 -16.34 1.51
N ALA A 75 0.41 -16.86 2.39
CA ALA A 75 0.47 -18.23 2.87
C ALA A 75 0.02 -19.24 1.80
N ALA A 76 -1.02 -18.93 1.03
CA ALA A 76 -1.54 -19.79 -0.04
C ALA A 76 -0.64 -19.80 -1.30
N TYR A 77 0.02 -18.67 -1.59
CA TYR A 77 0.84 -18.46 -2.78
C TYR A 77 2.18 -17.82 -2.39
N PRO A 78 3.19 -18.62 -2.01
CA PRO A 78 4.49 -18.12 -1.52
C PRO A 78 5.26 -17.24 -2.52
N GLU A 79 5.02 -17.42 -3.81
CA GLU A 79 5.69 -16.68 -4.88
C GLU A 79 5.08 -15.29 -5.13
N LEU A 80 3.86 -15.03 -4.62
CA LEU A 80 3.08 -13.83 -4.93
C LEU A 80 3.78 -12.52 -4.53
N PHE A 81 4.63 -12.59 -3.50
CA PHE A 81 5.30 -11.44 -2.91
C PHE A 81 6.83 -11.49 -2.97
N GLN A 82 7.37 -12.35 -3.83
CA GLN A 82 8.82 -12.41 -4.10
C GLN A 82 9.27 -11.22 -4.96
N ASP A 83 10.55 -10.86 -4.87
CA ASP A 83 11.19 -9.76 -5.62
C ASP A 83 10.36 -8.47 -5.57
N ALA A 84 9.87 -8.15 -4.37
CA ALA A 84 8.91 -7.08 -4.16
C ALA A 84 9.59 -5.71 -4.15
N ARG A 85 9.07 -4.81 -4.97
CA ARG A 85 9.35 -3.37 -4.91
C ARG A 85 8.04 -2.63 -4.95
N VAL A 86 7.75 -1.86 -3.90
CA VAL A 86 6.51 -1.10 -3.76
C VAL A 86 6.85 0.33 -3.41
N ASP A 87 6.42 1.26 -4.26
CA ASP A 87 6.50 2.69 -4.03
C ASP A 87 5.10 3.19 -3.65
N LEU A 88 5.00 3.97 -2.59
CA LEU A 88 3.76 4.49 -2.03
C LEU A 88 3.87 6.00 -1.87
N VAL A 89 2.84 6.72 -2.33
CA VAL A 89 2.72 8.15 -2.21
C VAL A 89 1.41 8.45 -1.52
N ALA A 90 1.45 9.19 -0.42
CA ALA A 90 0.26 9.70 0.26
C ALA A 90 0.32 11.22 0.29
N SER A 91 -0.82 11.85 0.04
CA SER A 91 -0.96 13.31 0.11
C SER A 91 -2.28 13.68 0.75
N ALA A 92 -2.24 14.78 1.48
CA ALA A 92 -3.37 15.37 2.15
C ALA A 92 -3.35 16.88 1.89
N ALA A 93 -4.47 17.44 1.47
CA ALA A 93 -4.58 18.87 1.17
C ALA A 93 -5.86 19.43 1.78
N ASP A 94 -5.76 20.61 2.38
CA ASP A 94 -6.94 21.40 2.76
C ASP A 94 -7.58 21.96 1.48
N ASN A 95 -8.88 21.72 1.32
CA ASN A 95 -9.64 22.21 0.17
C ASN A 95 -10.12 23.66 0.36
N GLY A 96 -9.94 24.26 1.55
CA GLY A 96 -10.37 25.62 1.87
C GLY A 96 -11.88 25.78 2.07
N ASP A 97 -12.62 24.67 2.05
CA ASP A 97 -14.07 24.59 2.29
C ASP A 97 -14.40 23.85 3.61
N GLY A 98 -13.39 23.65 4.46
CA GLY A 98 -13.51 22.88 5.70
C GLY A 98 -13.34 21.37 5.54
N THR A 99 -13.01 20.88 4.33
CA THR A 99 -12.72 19.46 4.08
C THR A 99 -11.25 19.22 3.72
N THR A 100 -10.77 18.01 3.99
CA THR A 100 -9.43 17.57 3.58
C THR A 100 -9.56 16.58 2.43
N GLY A 101 -8.89 16.88 1.32
CA GLY A 101 -8.67 15.95 0.22
C GLY A 101 -7.52 15.00 0.58
N LEU A 102 -7.76 13.71 0.49
CA LEU A 102 -6.77 12.67 0.70
C LEU A 102 -6.59 11.87 -0.58
N ALA A 103 -5.34 11.63 -0.95
CA ALA A 103 -4.99 10.78 -2.07
C ALA A 103 -3.81 9.90 -1.68
N VAL A 104 -3.95 8.59 -1.87
CA VAL A 104 -2.92 7.58 -1.66
C VAL A 104 -2.77 6.82 -2.95
N SER A 105 -1.57 6.76 -3.50
CA SER A 105 -1.24 5.88 -4.61
C SER A 105 -0.11 4.94 -4.22
N GLY A 106 -0.16 3.74 -4.76
CA GLY A 106 0.88 2.73 -4.61
C GLY A 106 1.13 2.09 -5.96
N GLN A 107 2.37 1.80 -6.28
CA GLN A 107 2.71 1.05 -7.48
C GLN A 107 3.92 0.17 -7.21
N GLY A 108 4.00 -0.95 -7.90
CA GLY A 108 5.08 -1.87 -7.61
C GLY A 108 5.12 -3.09 -8.51
N LYS A 109 6.10 -3.92 -8.19
CA LYS A 109 6.24 -5.27 -8.73
C LYS A 109 6.38 -6.25 -7.58
N ALA A 110 5.75 -7.41 -7.70
CA ALA A 110 5.87 -8.51 -6.75
C ALA A 110 5.43 -9.82 -7.42
N GLY A 111 6.18 -10.89 -7.24
CA GLY A 111 5.86 -12.22 -7.78
C GLY A 111 5.64 -12.22 -9.30
N GLY A 112 6.43 -11.43 -10.04
CA GLY A 112 6.25 -11.23 -11.49
C GLY A 112 5.06 -10.33 -11.89
N SER A 113 4.20 -9.94 -10.95
CA SER A 113 3.08 -9.02 -11.21
C SER A 113 3.55 -7.57 -11.15
N ALA A 114 3.12 -6.75 -12.09
CA ALA A 114 3.14 -5.30 -11.93
C ALA A 114 1.76 -4.83 -11.46
N PHE A 115 1.70 -3.94 -10.47
CA PHE A 115 0.43 -3.43 -9.96
C PHE A 115 0.49 -1.93 -9.68
N SER A 116 -0.66 -1.28 -9.72
CA SER A 116 -0.87 0.07 -9.26
C SER A 116 -2.22 0.17 -8.55
N ALA A 117 -2.28 1.02 -7.54
CA ALA A 117 -3.46 1.29 -6.75
C ALA A 117 -3.52 2.78 -6.51
N SER A 118 -4.69 3.40 -6.62
CA SER A 118 -4.91 4.76 -6.19
C SER A 118 -6.23 4.87 -5.48
N LEU A 119 -6.21 5.44 -4.29
CA LEU A 119 -7.34 5.75 -3.44
C LEU A 119 -7.39 7.27 -3.30
N SER A 120 -8.51 7.89 -3.61
CA SER A 120 -8.73 9.31 -3.31
C SER A 120 -10.08 9.51 -2.64
N GLY A 121 -10.15 10.47 -1.73
CA GLY A 121 -11.35 10.79 -0.98
C GLY A 121 -11.35 12.24 -0.55
N LYS A 122 -12.54 12.80 -0.35
CA LYS A 122 -12.72 14.16 0.13
C LYS A 122 -13.71 14.15 1.28
N GLY A 123 -13.27 14.52 2.48
CA GLY A 123 -14.14 14.52 3.65
C GLY A 123 -13.50 15.16 4.88
N ALA A 124 -14.23 15.16 5.99
CA ALA A 124 -13.66 15.48 7.29
C ALA A 124 -12.77 14.30 7.75
N VAL A 125 -11.65 14.59 8.42
CA VAL A 125 -10.63 13.60 8.80
C VAL A 125 -11.21 12.47 9.67
N ASP A 126 -12.20 12.80 10.50
CA ASP A 126 -12.96 11.91 11.39
C ASP A 126 -14.10 11.15 10.68
N LYS A 127 -14.48 11.54 9.47
CA LYS A 127 -15.56 10.93 8.67
C LYS A 127 -15.09 10.42 7.31
N LEU A 128 -13.80 10.21 7.16
CA LEU A 128 -13.24 9.86 5.86
C LEU A 128 -13.74 8.51 5.32
N LEU A 129 -14.11 7.57 6.21
CA LEU A 129 -14.74 6.31 5.81
C LEU A 129 -16.17 6.48 5.28
N GLU A 130 -16.83 7.60 5.57
CA GLU A 130 -18.19 7.92 5.10
C GLU A 130 -18.17 8.80 3.84
N ALA A 131 -17.00 9.34 3.47
CA ALA A 131 -16.82 10.18 2.30
C ALA A 131 -16.94 9.38 1.00
N PRO A 132 -17.36 10.00 -0.12
CA PRO A 132 -17.21 9.38 -1.43
C PRO A 132 -15.71 9.16 -1.71
N VAL A 133 -15.34 7.90 -1.83
CA VAL A 133 -13.98 7.46 -2.10
C VAL A 133 -13.92 6.85 -3.49
N ALA A 134 -12.94 7.26 -4.28
CA ALA A 134 -12.59 6.62 -5.54
C ALA A 134 -11.40 5.69 -5.28
N LEU A 135 -11.57 4.41 -5.59
CA LEU A 135 -10.50 3.42 -5.59
C LEU A 135 -10.31 2.96 -7.03
N THR A 136 -9.06 2.94 -7.48
CA THR A 136 -8.65 2.30 -8.72
C THR A 136 -7.55 1.32 -8.40
N PHE A 137 -7.65 0.10 -8.91
CA PHE A 137 -6.63 -0.92 -8.76
C PHE A 137 -6.40 -1.62 -10.10
N ASN A 138 -5.14 -1.61 -10.53
CA ASN A 138 -4.70 -2.25 -11.76
C ASN A 138 -3.62 -3.27 -11.44
N ALA A 139 -3.70 -4.44 -12.04
CA ALA A 139 -2.68 -5.46 -11.92
C ALA A 139 -2.51 -6.20 -13.24
N LYS A 140 -1.26 -6.49 -13.57
CA LYS A 140 -0.84 -7.16 -14.78
C LYS A 140 0.17 -8.26 -14.45
N ASN A 141 -0.10 -9.48 -14.90
CA ASN A 141 0.82 -10.60 -14.80
C ASN A 141 0.71 -11.47 -16.07
N PRO A 142 1.83 -11.97 -16.61
CA PRO A 142 1.82 -12.97 -17.69
C PRO A 142 1.08 -14.27 -17.33
N ASP A 143 0.95 -14.59 -16.04
CA ASP A 143 0.20 -15.71 -15.49
C ASP A 143 -1.09 -15.22 -14.80
N ALA A 144 -2.23 -15.54 -15.43
CA ALA A 144 -3.56 -15.25 -14.91
C ALA A 144 -3.84 -15.90 -13.54
N THR A 145 -3.20 -17.03 -13.23
CA THR A 145 -3.34 -17.73 -11.93
C THR A 145 -2.85 -16.84 -10.80
N THR A 146 -1.74 -16.13 -11.03
CA THR A 146 -1.14 -15.22 -10.06
C THR A 146 -2.02 -13.99 -9.82
N LEU A 147 -2.69 -13.47 -10.85
CA LEU A 147 -3.67 -12.39 -10.67
C LEU A 147 -4.92 -12.84 -9.90
N LEU A 148 -5.47 -14.01 -10.19
CA LEU A 148 -6.60 -14.55 -9.43
C LEU A 148 -6.23 -14.76 -7.95
N ALA A 149 -5.03 -15.27 -7.68
CA ALA A 149 -4.46 -15.37 -6.34
C ALA A 149 -4.34 -14.01 -5.64
N LEU A 150 -3.91 -12.96 -6.36
CA LEU A 150 -3.84 -11.59 -5.83
C LEU A 150 -5.22 -11.06 -5.42
N TYR A 151 -6.25 -11.31 -6.23
CA TYR A 151 -7.64 -10.98 -5.87
C TYR A 151 -8.20 -11.86 -4.74
N GLY A 152 -7.51 -12.95 -4.38
CA GLY A 152 -7.94 -13.92 -3.35
C GLY A 152 -9.06 -14.82 -3.83
N LEU A 153 -9.21 -14.97 -5.14
CA LEU A 153 -10.07 -15.99 -5.73
C LEU A 153 -9.30 -17.31 -5.76
N PRO A 154 -9.94 -18.45 -5.45
CA PRO A 154 -9.29 -19.74 -5.55
C PRO A 154 -8.92 -19.99 -7.01
N ALA A 155 -7.64 -19.84 -7.33
CA ALA A 155 -7.15 -20.14 -8.66
C ALA A 155 -6.99 -21.65 -8.76
N LEU A 156 -7.90 -22.32 -9.48
CA LEU A 156 -7.64 -23.68 -9.96
C LEU A 156 -6.48 -23.59 -10.96
N PRO A 157 -5.45 -24.44 -10.88
CA PRO A 157 -4.39 -24.48 -11.88
C PRO A 157 -5.00 -24.97 -13.20
N LEU A 158 -5.56 -24.06 -13.99
CA LEU A 158 -6.29 -24.39 -15.22
C LEU A 158 -5.34 -24.69 -16.39
N GLY A 159 -4.02 -24.71 -16.19
CA GLY A 159 -3.05 -24.88 -17.28
C GLY A 159 -3.14 -23.78 -18.35
N MET A 160 -3.78 -22.65 -18.02
CA MET A 160 -4.05 -21.56 -18.95
C MET A 160 -2.85 -20.62 -19.00
N LEU A 161 -1.98 -20.83 -19.98
CA LEU A 161 -0.87 -19.96 -20.34
C LEU A 161 -1.43 -18.72 -21.06
N GLY A 162 -1.90 -17.73 -20.31
CA GLY A 162 -2.45 -16.50 -20.88
C GLY A 162 -2.17 -15.28 -20.01
N GLU A 163 -1.74 -14.19 -20.66
CA GLU A 163 -1.59 -12.88 -20.05
C GLU A 163 -2.94 -12.36 -19.56
N ALA A 164 -2.98 -11.82 -18.34
CA ALA A 164 -4.16 -11.17 -17.82
C ALA A 164 -3.85 -9.73 -17.36
N SER A 165 -4.82 -8.85 -17.57
CA SER A 165 -4.85 -7.48 -17.05
C SER A 165 -6.19 -7.27 -16.39
N THR A 166 -6.19 -6.47 -15.34
CA THR A 166 -7.38 -6.17 -14.56
C THR A 166 -7.36 -4.69 -14.21
N ASP A 167 -8.51 -4.04 -14.37
CA ASP A 167 -8.76 -2.63 -14.08
C ASP A 167 -10.07 -2.58 -13.28
N ILE A 168 -10.03 -2.08 -12.05
CA ILE A 168 -11.18 -1.97 -11.14
C ILE A 168 -11.21 -0.57 -10.55
#